data_AF-A0A836UIL6-F1
#
_entry.id   AF-A0A836UIL6-F1
#
_cell.length_a   1.000
_cell.length_b   1.000
_cell.length_c   1.000
_cell.angle_alpha   90.00
_cell.angle_beta   90.00
_cell.angle_gamma   90.00
#
_symmetry.space_group_name_H-M   'P 1'
#
loop_
_entity.id
_entity.type
_entity.pdbx_description
1 polymer ?
#
loop_
_entity_poly.entity_id
_entity_poly.type
_entity_poly.pdbx_seq_one_letter_code
_entity_poly.pdbx_strand_id
1 'polypeptide(L)'
;MLTALRQHVRDGRRLATTTGYGPRFLHSTGQLHKGDAGHGLFLQITCDDEVDLDIPDEPGSTTSAVSFGTLKAAQALGDRQALLDSGRQVLRLHIGGDL
;
A
#
# COMPACT_ATOMS: atom_id res chain seq x y z
N MET A 1 6.55 13.89 5.23
CA MET A 1 5.22 13.49 5.75
C MET A 1 5.20 12.10 6.39
N LEU A 2 5.56 11.01 5.70
CA LEU A 2 5.45 9.65 6.28
C LEU A 2 6.27 9.42 7.56
N THR A 3 7.48 9.98 7.65
CA THR A 3 8.29 9.91 8.89
C THR A 3 7.61 10.61 10.06
N ALA A 4 6.96 11.75 9.83
CA ALA A 4 6.25 12.49 10.87
C ALA A 4 5.01 11.72 11.35
N LEU A 5 4.23 11.15 10.41
CA LEU A 5 3.10 10.27 10.75
C LEU A 5 3.57 9.07 11.59
N ARG A 6 4.66 8.42 11.17
CA ARG A 6 5.27 7.29 11.88
C ARG A 6 5.69 7.65 13.30
N GLN A 7 6.34 8.81 13.47
CA GLN A 7 6.77 9.32 14.78
C GLN A 7 5.56 9.64 15.65
N HIS A 8 4.52 10.27 15.10
CA HIS A 8 3.30 10.59 15.83
C HIS A 8 2.60 9.31 16.36
N VAL A 9 2.46 8.28 15.53
CA VAL A 9 1.91 6.98 15.96
C VAL A 9 2.79 6.33 17.02
N ARG A 10 4.12 6.33 16.84
CA ARG A 10 5.07 5.78 17.82
C ARG A 10 4.94 6.49 19.16
N ASP A 11 4.94 7.81 19.17
CA ASP A 11 4.99 8.60 20.40
C ASP A 11 3.65 8.53 21.15
N GLY A 12 2.52 8.48 20.43
CA GLY A 12 1.18 8.36 21.01
C GLY A 12 0.77 6.95 21.42
N ARG A 13 1.26 5.90 20.75
CA ARG A 13 0.90 4.50 21.03
C ARG A 13 2.01 3.69 21.70
N ARG A 14 3.24 4.21 21.74
CA ARG A 14 4.45 3.54 22.25
C ARG A 14 4.72 2.17 21.59
N LEU A 15 4.32 2.03 20.33
CA LEU A 15 4.56 0.82 19.51
C LEU A 15 5.75 1.03 18.58
N ALA A 16 6.46 -0.05 18.26
CA ALA A 16 7.44 -0.05 17.19
C ALA A 16 6.73 0.18 15.84
N THR A 17 7.17 1.19 15.08
CA THR A 17 6.54 1.57 13.81
C THR A 17 7.55 1.63 12.68
N THR A 18 7.17 1.09 11.52
CA THR A 18 7.91 1.16 10.26
C THR A 18 7.00 1.76 9.19
N THR A 19 7.60 2.30 8.12
CA THR A 19 6.86 2.84 6.96
C THR A 19 7.59 2.47 5.69
N GLY A 20 6.84 2.27 4.60
CA GLY A 20 7.38 2.03 3.28
C GLY A 20 6.34 2.32 2.19
N TYR A 21 6.80 2.47 0.96
CA TYR A 21 5.93 2.60 -0.21
C TYR A 21 5.62 1.22 -0.78
N GLY A 22 4.38 1.02 -1.22
CA GLY A 22 3.99 -0.08 -2.09
C GLY A 22 4.21 0.24 -3.57
N PRO A 23 4.03 -0.73 -4.48
CA PRO A 23 3.72 -2.13 -4.19
C PRO A 23 4.97 -2.87 -3.72
N ARG A 24 4.87 -3.53 -2.58
CA ARG A 24 5.94 -4.42 -2.11
C ARG A 24 5.26 -5.71 -1.76
N PHE A 25 5.16 -6.59 -2.77
CA PHE A 25 4.87 -7.99 -2.54
C PHE A 25 5.67 -8.47 -1.32
N LEU A 26 5.00 -9.24 -0.47
CA LEU A 26 5.35 -9.78 0.86
C LEU A 26 6.76 -10.42 1.02
N HIS A 27 7.59 -10.34 -0.01
CA HIS A 27 8.97 -10.81 -0.07
C HIS A 27 9.99 -9.78 0.44
N SER A 28 9.70 -8.47 0.43
CA SER A 28 10.72 -7.43 0.73
C SER A 28 10.64 -6.77 2.11
N THR A 29 9.60 -7.05 2.93
CA THR A 29 9.42 -6.41 4.25
C THR A 29 9.75 -7.31 5.46
N GLY A 30 10.49 -8.42 5.23
CA GLY A 30 11.20 -9.18 6.26
C GLY A 30 10.34 -9.84 7.35
N GLN A 31 11.03 -10.43 8.34
CA GLN A 31 10.47 -11.23 9.44
C GLN A 31 9.36 -10.54 10.26
N LEU A 32 9.11 -9.24 10.11
CA LEU A 32 7.98 -8.54 10.75
C LEU A 32 6.62 -8.87 10.13
N HIS A 33 6.56 -9.26 8.86
CA HIS A 33 5.30 -9.67 8.21
C HIS A 33 5.01 -11.18 8.37
N LYS A 34 6.03 -11.97 8.75
CA LYS A 34 5.97 -13.43 8.85
C LYS A 34 6.23 -14.00 10.25
N GLY A 35 6.91 -13.27 11.13
CA GLY A 35 7.53 -13.77 12.38
C GLY A 35 7.17 -13.00 13.65
N ASP A 36 6.17 -12.11 13.61
CA ASP A 36 5.62 -11.37 14.76
C ASP A 36 4.50 -12.14 15.51
N ALA A 37 4.35 -13.44 15.26
CA ALA A 37 3.30 -14.31 15.81
C ALA A 37 1.84 -13.87 15.53
N GLY A 38 1.58 -13.05 14.51
CA GLY A 38 0.21 -12.65 14.16
C GLY A 38 -0.16 -11.21 14.56
N HIS A 39 0.64 -10.55 15.40
CA HIS A 39 0.20 -9.34 16.13
C HIS A 39 0.40 -8.00 15.41
N GLY A 40 0.94 -8.00 14.20
CA GLY A 40 1.20 -6.80 13.42
C GLY A 40 -0.07 -6.04 13.06
N LEU A 41 -0.03 -4.73 13.23
CA LEU A 41 -1.07 -3.79 12.82
C LEU A 41 -0.61 -3.07 11.55
N PHE A 42 -1.46 -3.10 10.52
CA PHE A 42 -1.14 -2.54 9.21
C PHE A 42 -2.07 -1.37 8.89
N LEU A 43 -1.49 -0.23 8.52
CA LEU A 43 -2.21 0.91 7.98
C LEU A 43 -1.80 1.11 6.52
N GLN A 44 -2.72 0.85 5.61
CA GLN A 44 -2.55 1.10 4.19
C GLN A 44 -3.15 2.47 3.85
N ILE A 45 -2.33 3.35 3.27
CA ILE A 45 -2.77 4.67 2.81
C ILE A 45 -2.69 4.67 1.29
N THR A 46 -3.81 5.00 0.65
CA THR A 46 -3.93 5.15 -0.81
C THR A 46 -4.56 6.51 -1.10
N CYS A 47 -4.42 6.99 -2.32
CA CYS A 47 -5.06 8.22 -2.78
C CYS A 47 -5.53 8.06 -4.22
N ASP A 48 -6.41 8.97 -4.65
CA ASP A 48 -6.72 9.14 -6.06
C ASP A 48 -5.45 9.53 -6.84
N ASP A 49 -5.39 9.10 -8.10
CA ASP A 49 -4.33 9.49 -9.02
C ASP A 49 -4.71 10.81 -9.69
N GLU A 50 -4.04 11.91 -9.30
CA GLU A 50 -4.26 13.25 -9.89
C GLU A 50 -4.07 13.22 -11.42
N VAL A 51 -3.06 12.47 -11.87
CA VAL A 51 -2.81 12.19 -13.29
C VAL A 51 -2.79 10.68 -13.47
N ASP A 52 -3.81 10.14 -14.15
CA ASP A 52 -3.85 8.74 -14.53
C ASP A 52 -3.42 8.56 -15.98
N LEU A 53 -2.35 7.80 -16.19
CA LEU A 53 -1.75 7.56 -17.49
C LEU A 53 -2.10 6.16 -17.99
N ASP A 54 -2.52 6.08 -19.24
CA ASP A 54 -2.77 4.81 -19.92
C ASP A 54 -1.47 4.01 -20.11
N ILE A 55 -1.53 2.69 -19.92
CA ILE A 55 -0.43 1.77 -20.20
C ILE A 55 -0.68 1.18 -21.60
N PRO A 56 0.20 1.42 -22.59
CA PRO A 56 0.04 0.84 -23.92
C PRO A 56 0.01 -0.68 -23.87
N ASP A 57 -0.91 -1.30 -24.61
CA ASP A 57 -1.02 -2.77 -24.68
C ASP A 57 0.26 -3.40 -25.27
N GLU A 58 0.91 -2.66 -26.19
CA GLU A 58 2.18 -3.00 -26.81
C GLU A 58 3.06 -1.73 -26.98
N PRO A 59 4.39 -1.85 -27.05
CA PRO A 59 5.27 -0.72 -27.25
C PRO A 59 4.92 0.09 -28.51
N GLY A 60 4.60 1.38 -28.32
CA GLY A 60 4.23 2.28 -29.41
C GLY A 60 2.75 2.24 -29.81
N SER A 61 1.92 1.41 -29.17
CA SER A 61 0.47 1.42 -29.37
C SER A 61 -0.17 2.68 -28.79
N THR A 62 -1.28 3.11 -29.40
CA THR A 62 -2.19 4.13 -28.86
C THR A 62 -3.40 3.51 -28.15
N THR A 63 -3.52 2.19 -28.12
CA THR A 63 -4.56 1.46 -27.39
C THR A 63 -4.07 1.05 -26.02
N SER A 64 -4.99 1.10 -25.06
CA SER A 64 -4.72 0.74 -23.68
C SER A 64 -5.96 0.13 -23.05
N ALA A 65 -5.80 -1.07 -22.49
CA ALA A 65 -6.84 -1.72 -21.69
C ALA A 65 -6.79 -1.33 -20.20
N VAL A 66 -5.66 -0.77 -19.73
CA VAL A 66 -5.42 -0.49 -18.31
C VAL A 66 -4.57 0.78 -18.14
N SER A 67 -4.81 1.50 -17.06
CA SER A 67 -4.02 2.67 -16.66
C SER A 67 -3.08 2.37 -15.49
N PHE A 68 -2.10 3.25 -15.24
CA PHE A 68 -1.22 3.14 -14.09
C PHE A 68 -1.98 3.27 -12.76
N GLY A 69 -3.01 4.09 -12.69
CA GLY A 69 -3.89 4.20 -11.54
C GLY A 69 -4.67 2.90 -11.30
N THR A 70 -5.18 2.28 -12.37
CA THR A 70 -5.81 0.95 -12.29
C THR A 70 -4.83 -0.10 -11.77
N LEU A 71 -3.58 -0.10 -12.27
CA LEU A 71 -2.53 -1.01 -11.81
C LEU A 71 -2.18 -0.78 -10.34
N LYS A 72 -1.99 0.48 -9.91
CA LYS A 72 -1.71 0.84 -8.52
C LYS A 72 -2.84 0.42 -7.59
N ALA A 73 -4.09 0.66 -7.98
CA ALA A 73 -5.26 0.28 -7.21
C ALA A 73 -5.36 -1.24 -7.08
N ALA A 74 -5.16 -1.98 -8.17
CA ALA A 74 -5.15 -3.44 -8.17
C ALA A 74 -4.04 -4.00 -7.25
N GLN A 75 -2.83 -3.44 -7.31
CA GLN A 75 -1.73 -3.83 -6.45
C GLN A 75 -2.00 -3.54 -4.97
N ALA A 76 -2.54 -2.36 -4.64
CA ALA A 76 -2.90 -2.02 -3.26
C ALA A 76 -3.99 -2.95 -2.71
N LEU A 77 -4.99 -3.30 -3.53
CA LEU A 77 -6.01 -4.28 -3.16
C LEU A 77 -5.41 -5.68 -2.94
N GLY A 78 -4.50 -6.12 -3.82
CA GLY A 78 -3.79 -7.39 -3.67
C GLY A 78 -2.95 -7.47 -2.40
N ASP A 79 -2.18 -6.42 -2.09
CA ASP A 79 -1.39 -6.32 -0.86
C ASP A 79 -2.29 -6.42 0.39
N ARG A 80 -3.44 -5.75 0.38
CA ARG A 80 -4.43 -5.83 1.47
C ARG A 80 -5.01 -7.25 1.60
N GLN A 81 -5.38 -7.87 0.50
CA GLN A 81 -5.96 -9.20 0.50
C GLN A 81 -4.97 -10.22 1.08
N ALA A 82 -3.70 -10.14 0.69
CA ALA A 82 -2.67 -11.04 1.20
C ALA A 82 -2.43 -10.90 2.72
N LEU A 83 -2.59 -9.67 3.27
CA LEU A 83 -2.59 -9.45 4.72
C LEU A 83 -3.81 -10.12 5.39
N LEU A 84 -5.00 -9.95 4.82
CA LEU A 84 -6.23 -10.58 5.34
C LEU A 84 -6.14 -12.11 5.31
N ASP A 85 -5.67 -12.69 4.22
CA ASP A 85 -5.49 -14.14 4.05
C ASP A 85 -4.45 -14.70 5.04
N SER A 86 -3.48 -13.87 5.43
CA SER A 86 -2.49 -14.19 6.46
C SER A 86 -2.98 -13.92 7.89
N GLY A 87 -4.27 -13.63 8.08
CA GLY A 87 -4.89 -13.37 9.39
C GLY A 87 -4.49 -12.04 10.04
N ARG A 88 -4.01 -11.06 9.26
CA ARG A 88 -3.48 -9.79 9.78
C ARG A 88 -4.55 -8.72 9.92
N GLN A 89 -4.39 -7.86 10.93
CA GLN A 89 -5.24 -6.69 11.11
C GLN A 89 -4.76 -5.54 10.21
N VAL A 90 -5.55 -5.22 9.19
CA VAL A 90 -5.25 -4.14 8.23
C VAL A 90 -6.40 -3.14 8.14
N LEU A 91 -6.07 -1.85 8.32
CA LEU A 91 -6.95 -0.73 8.05
C LEU A 91 -6.50 -0.04 6.76
N ARG A 92 -7.44 0.20 5.84
CA ARG A 92 -7.19 0.99 4.63
C ARG A 92 -7.80 2.38 4.79
N LEU A 93 -6.99 3.40 4.62
CA LEU A 93 -7.39 4.79 4.43
C LEU A 93 -7.19 5.15 2.95
N HIS A 94 -8.26 5.59 2.29
CA HIS A 94 -8.18 6.09 0.93
C HIS A 94 -8.54 7.57 0.95
N ILE A 95 -7.65 8.41 0.42
CA ILE A 95 -7.80 9.85 0.37
C ILE A 95 -8.30 10.20 -1.03
N GLY A 96 -9.55 10.63 -1.12
CA GLY A 96 -10.14 11.05 -2.39
C GLY A 96 -9.98 12.55 -2.63
N GLY A 97 -10.01 12.94 -3.90
CA GLY A 97 -9.85 14.33 -4.33
C GLY A 97 -8.40 14.81 -4.39
N ASP A 98 -8.24 16.11 -4.63
CA ASP A 98 -6.93 16.76 -4.81
C ASP A 98 -6.13 16.78 -3.49
N LEU A 99 -4.84 16.45 -3.57
CA LEU A 99 -3.93 16.26 -2.42
C LEU A 99 -2.78 17.26 -2.39
#